data_AF-A0A918UIE0-F1
#
_entry.id   AF-A0A918UIE0-F1
#
_cell.length_a   1.000
_cell.length_b   1.000
_cell.length_c   1.000
_cell.angle_alpha   90.00
_cell.angle_beta   90.00
_cell.angle_gamma   90.00
#
_symmetry.space_group_name_H-M   'P 1'
#
loop_
_entity.id
_entity.type
_entity.pdbx_description
1 polymer ?
#
loop_
_entity_poly.entity_id
_entity_poly.type
_entity_poly.pdbx_seq_one_letter_code
_entity_poly.pdbx_strand_id
1 'polypeptide(L)'
;MESAVGYARVLSLCPTHPRPGKPGAIADEPSADAAERDPVTETIDNFFIPLDQEQVSLVAAVLHRAAQDCRALDAPEIPAGDRSVVTLGRMAARWAAIAEREEHCDVVNVHGERLYNVSLSLEEWYQVRAALSEYAARLTRALRNPPSAREDRRRARQALLLVDRITEAIASD
;
A
#
# COMPACT_ATOMS: atom_id res chain seq x y z
N MET A 1 -16.45 32.95 8.90
CA MET A 1 -16.54 31.58 9.45
C MET A 1 -15.30 30.85 8.99
N GLU A 2 -14.27 30.90 9.83
CA GLU A 2 -12.97 30.25 9.58
C GLU A 2 -13.09 28.79 9.98
N SER A 3 -12.88 27.87 9.02
CA SER A 3 -12.87 26.43 9.28
C SER A 3 -11.44 26.01 9.54
N ALA A 4 -11.10 25.85 10.82
CA ALA A 4 -9.81 25.36 11.25
C ALA A 4 -9.67 23.88 10.87
N VAL A 5 -8.79 23.60 9.91
CA VAL A 5 -8.28 22.25 9.62
C VAL A 5 -7.33 21.87 10.75
N GLY A 6 -7.87 21.18 11.75
CA GLY A 6 -7.10 20.68 12.88
C GLY A 6 -6.26 19.48 12.46
N TYR A 7 -4.96 19.68 12.32
CA TYR A 7 -3.97 18.61 12.22
C TYR A 7 -4.08 17.67 13.44
N ALA A 8 -4.44 16.42 13.19
CA ALA A 8 -4.49 15.39 14.23
C ALA A 8 -3.06 15.07 14.70
N ARG A 9 -2.81 15.29 15.98
CA ARG A 9 -1.54 15.07 16.66
C ARG A 9 -1.35 13.55 16.87
N VAL A 10 -0.47 12.93 16.09
CA VAL A 10 -0.08 11.52 16.20
C VAL A 10 0.79 11.34 17.45
N LEU A 11 0.37 10.48 18.38
CA LEU A 11 1.21 10.04 19.49
C LEU A 11 1.97 8.78 19.07
N SER A 12 3.21 8.99 18.60
CA SER A 12 4.17 7.92 18.33
C SER A 12 4.72 7.37 19.64
N LEU A 13 4.41 6.13 19.98
CA LEU A 13 5.03 5.40 21.09
C LEU A 13 6.11 4.46 20.53
N CYS A 14 7.34 4.95 20.40
CA CYS A 14 8.50 4.10 20.16
C CYS A 14 9.13 3.67 21.50
N PRO A 15 9.52 2.40 21.68
CA PRO A 15 10.48 2.05 22.72
C PRO A 15 11.91 2.32 22.24
N THR A 16 12.61 3.18 22.99
CA THR A 16 14.06 3.45 22.94
C THR A 16 14.87 2.32 23.57
N HIS A 17 16.01 1.92 22.96
CA HIS A 17 17.32 1.62 23.61
C HIS A 17 18.36 1.07 22.59
N PRO A 18 19.68 1.02 22.89
CA PRO A 18 20.62 2.16 22.88
C PRO A 18 21.85 1.93 21.95
N ARG A 19 22.60 3.01 21.64
CA ARG A 19 23.97 2.95 21.07
C ARG A 19 24.98 2.46 22.12
N PRO A 20 26.13 1.90 21.69
CA PRO A 20 27.39 2.50 22.12
C PRO A 20 28.49 2.55 21.05
N GLY A 21 29.39 3.55 21.17
CA GLY A 21 30.78 3.45 20.70
C GLY A 21 31.24 4.42 19.58
N LYS A 22 31.98 5.47 19.96
CA LYS A 22 33.00 6.22 19.18
C LYS A 22 34.28 6.21 20.05
N PRO A 23 35.51 6.60 19.61
CA PRO A 23 36.00 6.99 18.27
C PRO A 23 37.36 6.35 17.88
N GLY A 24 37.82 6.55 16.64
CA GLY A 24 39.22 6.32 16.23
C GLY A 24 39.56 7.03 14.92
N ALA A 25 40.49 7.99 14.98
CA ALA A 25 41.14 8.67 13.83
C ALA A 25 42.09 7.69 13.10
N ILE A 26 42.53 7.88 11.84
CA ILE A 26 43.51 8.85 11.31
C ILE A 26 43.41 8.86 9.76
N ALA A 27 43.82 9.98 9.15
CA ALA A 27 43.77 10.42 7.75
C ALA A 27 44.57 9.62 6.70
N ASP A 28 44.19 9.75 5.42
CA ASP A 28 45.06 10.16 4.30
C ASP A 28 44.24 10.39 3.00
N GLU A 29 44.46 11.52 2.33
CA GLU A 29 44.04 11.88 0.96
C GLU A 29 45.33 11.92 0.11
N PRO A 30 45.35 11.68 -1.24
CA PRO A 30 44.62 12.57 -2.18
C PRO A 30 44.19 12.00 -3.55
N SER A 31 43.23 12.72 -4.17
CA SER A 31 43.02 13.02 -5.61
C SER A 31 43.11 11.93 -6.70
N ALA A 32 42.02 11.74 -7.47
CA ALA A 32 41.82 12.36 -8.79
C ALA A 32 40.64 11.74 -9.56
N ASP A 33 40.02 12.57 -10.39
CA ASP A 33 39.00 12.33 -11.41
C ASP A 33 37.53 12.21 -11.00
N ALA A 34 36.89 13.38 -11.15
CA ALA A 34 35.47 13.62 -11.24
C ALA A 34 34.82 12.82 -12.39
N ALA A 35 33.99 11.86 -12.00
CA ALA A 35 32.72 11.63 -12.66
C ALA A 35 31.72 11.35 -11.54
N GLU A 36 31.34 12.41 -10.84
CA GLU A 36 30.23 12.45 -9.90
C GLU A 36 28.96 12.18 -10.70
N ARG A 37 28.70 10.89 -10.95
CA ARG A 37 27.33 10.42 -11.13
C ARG A 37 26.75 10.45 -9.74
N ASP A 38 26.10 11.55 -9.40
CA ASP A 38 25.10 11.56 -8.36
C ASP A 38 24.31 10.25 -8.50
N PRO A 39 24.31 9.35 -7.50
CA PRO A 39 23.26 8.37 -7.47
C PRO A 39 22.01 9.23 -7.34
N VAL A 40 21.18 9.26 -8.39
CA VAL A 40 19.79 9.63 -8.26
C VAL A 40 19.27 8.71 -7.15
N THR A 41 19.31 9.20 -5.91
CA THR A 41 18.51 8.67 -4.83
C THR A 41 17.11 8.98 -5.26
N GLU A 42 16.57 8.10 -6.11
CA GLU A 42 15.16 7.97 -6.40
C GLU A 42 14.54 7.82 -5.01
N THR A 43 14.02 8.93 -4.48
CA THR A 43 13.24 8.90 -3.26
C THR A 43 12.06 8.02 -3.60
N ILE A 44 12.12 6.76 -3.16
CA ILE A 44 10.98 5.87 -3.19
C ILE A 44 10.02 6.48 -2.19
N ASP A 45 9.20 7.40 -2.68
CA ASP A 45 8.16 8.05 -1.90
C ASP A 45 7.16 6.96 -1.54
N ASN A 46 7.29 6.52 -0.30
CA ASN A 46 6.41 5.51 0.28
C ASN A 46 5.22 6.25 0.89
N PHE A 47 4.04 5.98 0.35
CA PHE A 47 2.80 6.62 0.78
C PHE A 47 2.13 5.75 1.84
N PHE A 48 1.62 6.40 2.88
CA PHE A 48 0.98 5.74 4.02
C PHE A 48 -0.51 6.07 4.04
N ILE A 49 -1.34 5.05 3.88
CA ILE A 49 -2.79 5.16 3.97
C ILE A 49 -3.26 4.24 5.10
N PRO A 50 -3.81 4.77 6.21
CA PRO A 50 -4.20 3.94 7.35
C PRO A 50 -5.50 3.18 7.06
N LEU A 51 -5.48 1.85 7.01
CA LEU A 51 -6.64 1.03 6.66
C LEU A 51 -7.17 0.22 7.85
N ASP A 52 -8.48 0.04 7.97
CA ASP A 52 -9.02 -0.91 8.95
C ASP A 52 -8.90 -2.38 8.44
N GLN A 53 -9.16 -3.35 9.31
CA GLN A 53 -9.08 -4.78 8.96
C GLN A 53 -10.00 -5.16 7.80
N GLU A 54 -11.20 -4.59 7.71
CA GLU A 54 -12.13 -4.90 6.62
C GLU A 54 -11.57 -4.41 5.28
N GLN A 55 -10.98 -3.22 5.26
CA GLN A 55 -10.32 -2.63 4.09
C GLN A 55 -9.09 -3.43 3.68
N VAL A 56 -8.24 -3.83 4.63
CA VAL A 56 -7.08 -4.70 4.35
C VAL A 56 -7.54 -6.04 3.76
N SER A 57 -8.56 -6.65 4.36
CA SER A 57 -9.11 -7.92 3.89
C SER A 57 -9.71 -7.81 2.49
N LEU A 58 -10.39 -6.69 2.20
CA LEU A 58 -10.95 -6.40 0.87
C LEU A 58 -9.83 -6.29 -0.18
N VAL A 59 -8.77 -5.52 0.11
CA VAL A 59 -7.64 -5.38 -0.83
C VAL A 59 -6.96 -6.72 -1.06
N ALA A 60 -6.70 -7.49 0.00
CA ALA A 60 -6.12 -8.83 -0.11
C ALA A 60 -6.95 -9.76 -1.01
N ALA A 61 -8.27 -9.79 -0.81
CA ALA A 61 -9.18 -10.61 -1.62
C ALA A 61 -9.22 -10.17 -3.08
N VAL A 62 -9.25 -8.85 -3.33
CA VAL A 62 -9.30 -8.28 -4.69
C VAL A 62 -8.00 -8.55 -5.45
N LEU A 63 -6.84 -8.33 -4.83
CA LEU A 63 -5.55 -8.62 -5.44
C LEU A 63 -5.34 -10.11 -5.68
N HIS A 64 -5.77 -10.97 -4.75
CA HIS A 64 -5.75 -12.41 -4.93
C HIS A 64 -6.56 -12.82 -6.16
N ARG A 65 -7.78 -12.27 -6.31
CA ARG A 65 -8.62 -12.52 -7.48
C ARG A 65 -7.97 -12.00 -8.77
N ALA A 66 -7.43 -10.79 -8.76
CA ALA A 66 -6.75 -10.23 -9.93
C ALA A 66 -5.54 -11.08 -10.34
N ALA A 67 -4.75 -11.56 -9.38
CA ALA A 67 -3.62 -12.45 -9.64
C ALA A 67 -4.07 -13.80 -10.22
N GLN A 68 -5.19 -14.36 -9.75
CA GLN A 68 -5.78 -15.58 -10.32
C GLN A 68 -6.26 -15.36 -11.77
N ASP A 69 -6.96 -14.26 -12.04
CA ASP A 69 -7.46 -13.94 -13.38
C ASP A 69 -6.29 -13.68 -14.36
N CYS A 70 -5.20 -13.08 -13.90
CA CYS A 70 -3.98 -12.91 -14.71
C CYS A 70 -3.25 -14.22 -14.96
N ARG A 71 -3.20 -15.16 -14.00
CA ARG A 71 -2.63 -16.50 -14.24
C ARG A 71 -3.43 -17.33 -15.24
N ALA A 72 -4.72 -17.02 -15.44
CA ALA A 72 -5.54 -17.66 -16.46
C ALA A 72 -5.21 -17.18 -17.89
N LEU A 73 -4.42 -16.12 -18.02
CA LEU A 73 -3.88 -15.63 -19.29
C LEU A 73 -2.40 -16.03 -19.32
N ASP A 74 -1.99 -16.92 -20.22
CA ASP A 74 -0.60 -17.38 -20.34
C ASP A 74 0.36 -16.19 -20.46
N ALA A 75 0.96 -15.80 -19.33
CA ALA A 75 1.87 -14.67 -19.27
C ALA A 75 3.30 -15.14 -19.56
N PRO A 76 4.09 -14.38 -20.34
CA PRO A 76 5.49 -14.69 -20.55
C PRO A 76 6.24 -14.70 -19.21
N GLU A 77 7.14 -15.67 -19.03
CA GLU A 77 7.90 -15.87 -17.80
C GLU A 77 8.71 -14.61 -17.46
N ILE A 78 8.28 -13.87 -16.43
CA ILE A 78 9.07 -12.80 -15.83
C ILE A 78 10.17 -13.48 -14.99
N PRO A 79 11.46 -13.11 -15.15
CA PRO A 79 12.53 -13.68 -14.36
C PRO A 79 12.25 -13.49 -12.87
N ALA A 80 12.13 -14.61 -12.13
CA ALA A 80 11.77 -14.63 -10.71
C ALA A 80 12.72 -13.86 -9.78
N GLY A 81 13.87 -13.43 -10.29
CA GLY A 81 14.93 -12.73 -9.54
C GLY A 81 14.75 -11.21 -9.42
N ASP A 82 13.90 -10.58 -10.24
CA ASP A 82 13.77 -9.13 -10.18
C ASP A 82 12.79 -8.70 -9.07
N ARG A 83 13.36 -8.22 -7.97
CA ARG A 83 12.59 -7.70 -6.82
C ARG A 83 12.05 -6.30 -7.07
N SER A 84 12.51 -5.60 -8.10
CA SER A 84 12.01 -4.26 -8.47
C SER A 84 10.66 -4.31 -9.18
N VAL A 85 10.33 -5.41 -9.85
CA VAL A 85 9.08 -5.53 -10.62
C VAL A 85 7.88 -5.73 -9.69
N VAL A 86 6.94 -4.79 -9.71
CA VAL A 86 5.65 -4.92 -9.05
C VAL A 86 4.79 -5.89 -9.86
N THR A 87 4.39 -7.01 -9.23
CA THR A 87 3.47 -7.98 -9.84
C THR A 87 2.26 -8.20 -8.95
N LEU A 88 1.08 -8.40 -9.56
CA LEU A 88 -0.15 -8.68 -8.83
C LEU A 88 -0.03 -9.90 -7.91
N GLY A 89 0.74 -10.92 -8.32
CA GLY A 89 1.01 -12.10 -7.48
C GLY A 89 1.82 -11.76 -6.22
N ARG A 90 2.85 -10.93 -6.33
CA ARG A 90 3.65 -10.48 -5.18
C ARG A 90 2.84 -9.57 -4.27
N MET A 91 2.08 -8.64 -4.85
CA MET A 91 1.16 -7.78 -4.09
C MET A 91 0.11 -8.60 -3.34
N ALA A 92 -0.51 -9.59 -3.99
CA ALA A 92 -1.50 -10.46 -3.34
C ALA A 92 -0.90 -11.23 -2.15
N ALA A 93 0.31 -11.78 -2.29
CA ALA A 93 1.00 -12.47 -1.20
C ALA A 93 1.32 -11.52 -0.04
N ARG A 94 1.80 -10.30 -0.33
CA ARG A 94 2.09 -9.27 0.67
C ARG A 94 0.84 -8.87 1.44
N TRP A 95 -0.26 -8.58 0.74
CA TRP A 95 -1.52 -8.18 1.36
C TRP A 95 -2.19 -9.32 2.15
N ALA A 96 -2.04 -10.57 1.72
CA ALA A 96 -2.48 -11.73 2.49
C ALA A 96 -1.72 -11.85 3.82
N ALA A 97 -0.39 -11.65 3.81
CA ALA A 97 0.42 -11.67 5.03
C ALA A 97 0.00 -10.56 6.01
N ILE A 98 -0.26 -9.34 5.52
CA ILE A 98 -0.77 -8.23 6.33
C ILE A 98 -2.13 -8.59 6.94
N ALA A 99 -3.06 -9.13 6.14
CA ALA A 99 -4.40 -9.49 6.59
C ALA A 99 -4.40 -10.61 7.64
N GLU A 100 -3.53 -11.61 7.51
CA GLU A 100 -3.48 -12.80 8.37
C GLU A 100 -2.68 -12.61 9.66
N ARG A 101 -1.58 -11.85 9.61
CA ARG A 101 -0.61 -11.77 10.70
C ARG A 101 -0.73 -10.50 11.53
N GLU A 102 -1.69 -9.65 11.20
CA GLU A 102 -1.84 -8.30 11.74
C GLU A 102 -0.53 -7.47 11.64
N GLU A 103 0.35 -7.81 10.69
CA GLU A 103 1.59 -7.06 10.46
C GLU A 103 1.22 -5.62 10.08
N HIS A 104 1.91 -4.62 10.65
CA HIS A 104 1.70 -3.18 10.41
C HIS A 104 0.49 -2.52 11.10
N CYS A 105 -0.07 -3.16 12.14
CA CYS A 105 -1.06 -2.53 13.02
C CYS A 105 -0.39 -1.52 13.97
N ASP A 106 -0.40 -0.24 13.60
CA ASP A 106 0.37 0.80 14.31
C ASP A 106 -0.51 1.83 15.04
N VAL A 107 -1.79 1.95 14.67
CA VAL A 107 -2.65 3.04 15.15
C VAL A 107 -4.01 2.50 15.61
N VAL A 108 -4.54 3.06 16.70
CA VAL A 108 -5.93 2.86 17.11
C VAL A 108 -6.68 4.16 16.85
N ASN A 109 -7.76 4.11 16.08
CA ASN A 109 -8.55 5.29 15.78
C ASN A 109 -9.38 5.76 16.99
N VAL A 110 -10.06 6.91 16.86
CA VAL A 110 -10.90 7.49 17.94
C VAL A 110 -12.06 6.60 18.37
N HIS A 111 -12.39 5.58 17.56
CA HIS A 111 -13.43 4.58 17.83
C HIS A 111 -12.88 3.29 18.44
N GLY A 112 -11.56 3.21 18.70
CA GLY A 112 -10.92 2.02 19.25
C GLY A 112 -10.56 0.96 18.21
N GLU A 113 -10.71 1.25 16.92
CA GLU A 113 -10.43 0.31 15.83
C GLU A 113 -8.95 0.32 15.45
N ARG A 114 -8.41 -0.87 15.20
CA ARG A 114 -7.03 -1.05 14.74
C ARG A 114 -6.89 -0.63 13.28
N LEU A 115 -5.88 0.19 13.01
CA LEU A 115 -5.52 0.69 11.69
C LEU A 115 -4.13 0.16 11.30
N TYR A 116 -4.06 -0.30 10.06
CA TYR A 116 -2.88 -0.83 9.41
C TYR A 116 -2.23 0.25 8.56
N ASN A 117 -0.96 0.55 8.84
CA ASN A 117 -0.16 1.46 8.04
C ASN A 117 0.63 0.69 6.99
N VAL A 118 0.00 0.43 5.84
CA VAL A 118 0.68 -0.25 4.73
C VAL A 118 1.48 0.77 3.93
N SER A 119 2.81 0.65 4.00
CA SER A 119 3.74 1.48 3.25
C SER A 119 3.90 0.94 1.83
N LEU A 120 3.37 1.61 0.82
CA LEU A 120 3.50 1.21 -0.58
C LEU A 120 4.12 2.32 -1.42
N SER A 121 4.76 1.95 -2.53
CA SER A 121 5.14 2.91 -3.55
C SER A 121 3.89 3.49 -4.24
N LEU A 122 4.05 4.62 -4.91
CA LEU A 122 2.98 5.22 -5.72
C LEU A 122 2.42 4.25 -6.76
N GLU A 123 3.31 3.51 -7.43
CA GLU A 123 2.93 2.51 -8.43
C GLU A 123 2.09 1.39 -7.79
N GLU A 124 2.51 0.87 -6.64
CA GLU A 124 1.77 -0.15 -5.91
C GLU A 124 0.37 0.36 -5.51
N TRP A 125 0.23 1.61 -5.06
CA TRP A 125 -1.09 2.19 -4.77
C TRP A 125 -1.96 2.35 -6.01
N TYR A 126 -1.39 2.72 -7.17
CA TYR A 126 -2.14 2.75 -8.42
C TYR A 126 -2.64 1.37 -8.84
N GLN A 127 -1.83 0.32 -8.66
CA GLN A 127 -2.24 -1.05 -8.93
C GLN A 127 -3.39 -1.49 -8.00
N VAL A 128 -3.32 -1.17 -6.70
CA VAL A 128 -4.42 -1.42 -5.76
C VAL A 128 -5.70 -0.71 -6.21
N ARG A 129 -5.59 0.59 -6.55
CA ARG A 129 -6.73 1.40 -7.01
C ARG A 129 -7.35 0.81 -8.28
N ALA A 130 -6.54 0.39 -9.25
CA ALA A 130 -7.02 -0.21 -10.49
C ALA A 130 -7.76 -1.54 -10.23
N ALA A 131 -7.20 -2.40 -9.37
CA ALA A 131 -7.80 -3.69 -9.02
C ALA A 131 -9.16 -3.51 -8.31
N LEU A 132 -9.26 -2.57 -7.37
CA LEU A 132 -10.52 -2.22 -6.69
C LEU A 132 -11.57 -1.66 -7.65
N SER A 133 -11.15 -0.79 -8.58
CA SER A 133 -12.04 -0.19 -9.58
C SER A 133 -12.64 -1.26 -10.51
N GLU A 134 -11.79 -2.16 -11.02
CA GLU A 134 -12.24 -3.27 -11.86
C GLU A 134 -13.15 -4.24 -11.08
N TYR A 135 -12.83 -4.52 -9.81
CA TYR A 135 -13.68 -5.33 -8.94
C TYR A 135 -15.08 -4.72 -8.78
N ALA A 136 -15.18 -3.43 -8.48
CA ALA A 136 -16.45 -2.72 -8.39
C ALA A 136 -17.20 -2.72 -9.74
N ALA A 137 -16.50 -2.52 -10.86
CA ALA A 137 -17.09 -2.58 -12.20
C ALA A 137 -17.66 -3.96 -12.52
N ARG A 138 -16.97 -5.05 -12.14
CA ARG A 138 -17.46 -6.42 -12.33
C ARG A 138 -18.71 -6.71 -11.50
N LEU A 139 -18.70 -6.35 -10.23
CA LEU A 139 -19.87 -6.51 -9.36
C LEU A 139 -21.08 -5.73 -9.87
N THR A 140 -20.85 -4.52 -10.40
CA THR A 140 -21.94 -3.70 -10.95
C THR A 140 -22.47 -4.20 -12.29
N ARG A 141 -21.60 -4.71 -13.17
CA ARG A 141 -22.03 -5.34 -14.44
C ARG A 141 -22.78 -6.66 -14.24
N ALA A 142 -22.45 -7.40 -13.18
CA ALA A 142 -23.11 -8.67 -12.83
C ALA A 142 -24.55 -8.49 -12.29
N LEU A 143 -25.01 -7.26 -12.03
CA LEU A 143 -26.32 -6.93 -11.44
C LEU A 143 -27.54 -7.18 -12.36
N ARG A 144 -27.48 -8.12 -13.32
CA ARG A 144 -28.67 -8.62 -14.01
C ARG A 144 -29.43 -9.61 -13.11
N ASN A 145 -30.03 -9.10 -12.04
CA ASN A 145 -31.04 -9.74 -11.16
C ASN A 145 -30.76 -11.15 -10.57
N PRO A 146 -29.73 -11.34 -9.72
CA PRO A 146 -29.67 -12.45 -8.76
C PRO A 146 -29.90 -12.00 -7.29
N PRO A 147 -30.19 -12.93 -6.35
CA PRO A 147 -30.38 -12.64 -4.92
C PRO A 147 -29.16 -12.02 -4.23
N SER A 148 -27.95 -12.10 -4.84
CA SER A 148 -26.73 -11.47 -4.34
C SER A 148 -26.65 -9.96 -4.60
N ALA A 149 -27.59 -9.37 -5.36
CA ALA A 149 -27.51 -7.98 -5.81
C ALA A 149 -27.34 -6.94 -4.70
N ARG A 150 -27.87 -7.18 -3.49
CA ARG A 150 -27.71 -6.26 -2.36
C ARG A 150 -26.30 -6.31 -1.77
N GLU A 151 -25.76 -7.51 -1.60
CA GLU A 151 -24.41 -7.71 -1.06
C GLU A 151 -23.34 -7.28 -2.08
N ASP A 152 -23.55 -7.56 -3.37
CA ASP A 152 -22.65 -7.13 -4.44
C ASP A 152 -22.60 -5.61 -4.56
N ARG A 153 -23.75 -4.91 -4.42
CA ARG A 153 -23.77 -3.44 -4.33
C ARG A 153 -23.03 -2.91 -3.11
N ARG A 154 -23.18 -3.56 -1.96
CA ARG A 154 -22.46 -3.16 -0.73
C ARG A 154 -20.95 -3.28 -0.94
N ARG A 155 -20.48 -4.41 -1.46
CA ARG A 155 -19.05 -4.65 -1.74
C ARG A 155 -18.49 -3.72 -2.81
N ALA A 156 -19.24 -3.48 -3.89
CA ALA A 156 -18.86 -2.51 -4.91
C ALA A 156 -18.72 -1.11 -4.32
N ARG A 157 -19.66 -0.70 -3.45
CA ARG A 157 -19.58 0.60 -2.75
C ARG A 157 -18.38 0.67 -1.82
N GLN A 158 -18.09 -0.37 -1.05
CA GLN A 158 -16.91 -0.42 -0.18
C GLN A 158 -15.61 -0.28 -0.99
N ALA A 159 -15.50 -0.99 -2.12
CA ALA A 159 -14.34 -0.88 -3.01
C ALA A 159 -14.19 0.54 -3.59
N LEU A 160 -15.29 1.16 -4.02
CA LEU A 160 -15.26 2.53 -4.55
C LEU A 160 -14.89 3.57 -3.49
N LEU A 161 -15.42 3.46 -2.27
CA LEU A 161 -15.03 4.35 -1.16
C LEU A 161 -13.52 4.25 -0.85
N LEU A 162 -12.96 3.04 -0.97
CA LEU A 162 -11.53 2.85 -0.78
C LEU A 162 -10.70 3.42 -1.96
N VAL A 163 -11.22 3.34 -3.20
CA VAL A 163 -10.62 4.00 -4.38
C VAL A 163 -10.57 5.51 -4.22
N ASP A 164 -11.65 6.12 -3.75
CA ASP A 164 -11.74 7.56 -3.51
C ASP A 164 -10.71 7.97 -2.47
N ARG A 165 -10.65 7.25 -1.35
CA ARG A 165 -9.67 7.47 -0.27
C ARG A 165 -8.22 7.37 -0.76
N ILE A 166 -7.90 6.36 -1.56
CA ILE A 166 -6.55 6.22 -2.15
C ILE A 166 -6.24 7.38 -3.09
N THR A 167 -7.22 7.81 -3.88
CA THR A 167 -7.06 8.92 -4.82
C THR A 167 -6.83 10.25 -4.10
N GLU A 168 -7.59 10.53 -3.04
CA GLU A 168 -7.41 11.71 -2.19
C GLU A 168 -6.04 11.73 -1.51
N ALA A 169 -5.59 10.58 -0.99
CA ALA A 169 -4.29 10.47 -0.35
C ALA A 169 -3.13 10.73 -1.33
N ILE A 170 -3.22 10.19 -2.56
CA ILE A 170 -2.22 10.39 -3.60
C ILE A 170 -2.22 11.83 -4.14
N ALA A 171 -3.39 12.48 -4.24
CA ALA A 171 -3.52 13.81 -4.80
C ALA A 171 -3.14 14.95 -3.83
N SER A 172 -2.90 14.62 -2.56
CA SER A 172 -2.59 15.59 -1.50
C SER A 172 -1.08 15.76 -1.23
N ASP A 173 -0.23 15.01 -1.94
CA ASP A 173 1.24 15.17 -2.01
C ASP A 173 1.63 15.99 -3.26
#